data_AF-A0AA34TSL9-F1
#
_entry.id   AF-A0AA34TSL9-F1
#
_cell.length_a   1.000
_cell.length_b   1.000
_cell.length_c   1.000
_cell.angle_alpha   90.00
_cell.angle_beta   90.00
_cell.angle_gamma   90.00
#
_symmetry.space_group_name_H-M   'P 1'
#
loop_
_entity.id
_entity.type
_entity.pdbx_description
1 polymer ?
#
loop_
_entity_poly.entity_id
_entity_poly.type
_entity_poly.pdbx_seq_one_letter_code
_entity_poly.pdbx_strand_id
1 'polypeptide(L)'
;MRANGERRLRLYQKFADAPGQAKPDWWIVAQMASRMGYDGFDWQNSNDVAEESSRFSRGSRKDFNMIKVAAHAEGKTLHQKLAEFGTEGIQGPVFYNYDTKKLIGTKRLHDTEMSWDDLVDKGLQDGPQGANIMRKQLTQFNSQTGKVNLQKTSLGSV
;
A
#
# COMPACT_ATOMS: atom_id res chain seq x y z
N MET A 1 -2.25 7.70 -5.24
CA MET A 1 -1.86 7.38 -3.84
C MET A 1 -0.37 7.63 -3.61
N ARG A 2 0.08 7.99 -2.41
CA ARG A 2 1.50 8.03 -2.02
C ARG A 2 1.72 7.40 -0.65
N ALA A 3 2.94 6.92 -0.41
CA ALA A 3 3.37 6.35 0.86
C ALA A 3 4.62 7.06 1.39
N ASN A 4 4.58 7.62 2.60
CA ASN A 4 5.74 8.26 3.22
C ASN A 4 6.75 7.22 3.77
N GLY A 5 7.85 7.70 4.38
CA GLY A 5 8.88 6.84 5.00
C GLY A 5 8.36 5.99 6.17
N GLU A 6 7.37 6.51 6.89
CA GLU A 6 6.70 5.83 8.00
C GLU A 6 5.64 4.80 7.57
N ARG A 7 5.53 4.55 6.25
CA ARG A 7 4.55 3.61 5.64
C ARG A 7 3.11 4.11 5.68
N ARG A 8 2.90 5.40 5.93
CA ARG A 8 1.57 6.02 5.90
C ARG A 8 1.14 6.26 4.47
N LEU A 9 0.03 5.63 4.10
CA LEU A 9 -0.61 5.66 2.80
C LEU A 9 -1.67 6.75 2.79
N ARG A 10 -1.58 7.68 1.84
CA ARG A 10 -2.51 8.80 1.68
C ARG A 10 -2.86 9.00 0.22
N LEU A 11 -4.09 9.46 -0.05
CA LEU A 11 -4.49 9.92 -1.36
C LEU A 11 -4.23 11.42 -1.50
N TYR A 12 -3.57 11.79 -2.58
CA TYR A 12 -3.36 13.18 -2.96
C TYR A 12 -4.37 13.49 -4.07
N GLN A 13 -5.28 14.43 -3.80
CA GLN A 13 -6.26 14.87 -4.78
C GLN A 13 -5.62 15.85 -5.76
N LYS A 14 -6.05 15.78 -7.02
CA LYS A 14 -5.66 16.75 -8.03
C LYS A 14 -6.30 18.09 -7.66
N PHE A 15 -5.50 19.14 -7.49
CA PHE A 15 -5.98 20.48 -7.13
C PHE A 15 -5.95 21.48 -8.28
N ALA A 16 -5.17 21.22 -9.33
CA ALA A 16 -5.03 22.08 -10.50
C ALA A 16 -4.78 21.23 -11.76
N ASP A 17 -5.06 21.83 -12.91
CA ASP A 17 -4.70 21.24 -14.20
C ASP A 17 -3.20 21.34 -14.45
N ALA A 18 -2.69 20.37 -15.21
CA ALA A 18 -1.29 20.36 -15.58
C ALA A 18 -1.00 21.53 -16.54
N PRO A 19 0.16 22.20 -16.44
CA PRO A 19 0.49 23.31 -17.32
C PRO A 19 0.68 22.84 -18.77
N GLY A 20 0.13 23.59 -19.73
CA GLY A 20 0.29 23.34 -21.16
C GLY A 20 -0.27 21.98 -21.59
N GLN A 21 0.58 21.14 -22.18
CA GLN A 21 0.22 19.81 -22.68
C GLN A 21 0.77 18.67 -21.79
N ALA A 22 1.22 18.98 -20.57
CA ALA A 22 1.78 17.97 -19.67
C ALA A 22 0.76 16.87 -19.35
N LYS A 23 1.23 15.61 -19.44
CA LYS A 23 0.45 14.41 -19.15
C LYS A 23 1.03 13.73 -17.90
N PRO A 24 0.23 12.98 -17.13
CA PRO A 24 0.73 12.28 -15.96
C PRO A 24 1.69 11.14 -16.36
N ASP A 25 2.65 10.83 -15.50
CA ASP A 25 3.73 9.86 -15.79
C ASP A 25 3.19 8.48 -16.21
N TRP A 26 2.15 7.99 -15.53
CA TRP A 26 1.53 6.70 -15.85
C TRP A 26 0.96 6.66 -17.26
N TRP A 27 0.42 7.78 -17.75
CA TRP A 27 -0.13 7.87 -19.10
C TRP A 27 1.01 7.82 -20.13
N ILE A 28 2.13 8.50 -19.87
CA ILE A 28 3.30 8.46 -20.75
C ILE A 28 3.84 7.03 -20.86
N VAL A 29 3.94 6.31 -19.73
CA VAL A 29 4.35 4.90 -19.71
C VAL A 29 3.38 4.02 -20.48
N ALA A 30 2.07 4.23 -20.30
CA ALA A 30 1.04 3.49 -21.04
C ALA A 30 1.13 3.71 -22.56
N GLN A 31 1.32 4.95 -23.00
CA GLN A 31 1.50 5.26 -24.42
C GLN A 31 2.76 4.64 -25.00
N MET A 32 3.86 4.63 -24.24
CA MET A 32 5.10 3.98 -24.66
C MET A 32 4.91 2.48 -24.81
N ALA A 33 4.29 1.84 -23.81
CA ALA A 33 4.03 0.39 -23.83
C ALA A 33 3.13 0.00 -25.01
N SER A 34 2.05 0.75 -25.25
CA SER A 34 1.15 0.55 -26.38
C SER A 34 1.88 0.68 -27.74
N ARG A 35 2.75 1.67 -27.90
CA ARG A 35 3.56 1.84 -29.13
C ARG A 35 4.59 0.72 -29.34
N MET A 36 5.04 0.10 -28.26
CA MET A 36 5.93 -1.07 -28.32
C MET A 36 5.16 -2.39 -28.53
N GLY A 37 3.83 -2.36 -28.54
CA GLY A 37 2.99 -3.55 -28.73
C GLY A 37 2.80 -4.39 -27.47
N TYR A 38 2.94 -3.79 -26.28
CA TYR A 38 2.64 -4.47 -25.00
C TYR A 38 1.18 -4.29 -24.60
N ASP A 39 0.58 -5.37 -24.10
CA ASP A 39 -0.77 -5.38 -23.53
C ASP A 39 -0.76 -5.06 -22.01
N GLY A 40 -1.94 -4.72 -21.45
CA GLY A 40 -2.13 -4.50 -20.01
C GLY A 40 -1.85 -3.08 -19.51
N PHE A 41 -1.75 -2.11 -20.42
CA PHE A 41 -1.49 -0.70 -20.11
C PHE A 41 -2.67 0.23 -20.48
N ASP A 42 -3.87 -0.33 -20.67
CA ASP A 42 -5.10 0.34 -21.09
C ASP A 42 -5.82 1.08 -19.93
N TRP A 43 -5.05 1.64 -19.00
CA TRP A 43 -5.56 2.40 -17.85
C TRP A 43 -6.25 3.69 -18.29
N GLN A 44 -7.46 3.93 -17.77
CA GLN A 44 -8.23 5.13 -18.08
C GLN A 44 -7.94 6.26 -17.10
N ASN A 45 -7.54 5.91 -15.88
CA ASN A 45 -7.29 6.88 -14.84
C ASN A 45 -6.25 6.38 -13.82
N SER A 46 -5.83 7.26 -12.91
CA SER A 46 -4.81 6.95 -11.90
C SER A 46 -5.26 5.92 -10.85
N ASN A 47 -6.56 5.71 -10.65
CA ASN A 47 -7.09 4.67 -9.77
C ASN A 47 -6.81 3.28 -10.37
N ASP A 48 -6.97 3.10 -11.67
CA ASP A 48 -6.74 1.82 -12.34
C ASP A 48 -5.29 1.35 -12.13
N VAL A 49 -4.33 2.27 -12.34
CA VAL A 49 -2.90 2.05 -12.05
C VAL A 49 -2.66 1.69 -10.58
N ALA A 50 -3.34 2.39 -9.65
CA ALA A 50 -3.22 2.13 -8.22
C ALA A 50 -3.78 0.76 -7.84
N GLU A 51 -4.91 0.36 -8.42
CA GLU A 51 -5.55 -0.92 -8.19
C GLU A 51 -4.76 -2.09 -8.78
N GLU A 52 -4.08 -1.89 -9.90
CA GLU A 52 -3.15 -2.88 -10.44
C GLU A 52 -1.91 -3.00 -9.55
N SER A 53 -1.28 -1.88 -9.21
CA SER A 53 -0.09 -1.84 -8.37
C SER A 53 -0.31 -2.43 -6.97
N SER A 54 -1.55 -2.41 -6.47
CA SER A 54 -1.92 -3.01 -5.19
C SER A 54 -1.55 -4.49 -5.08
N ARG A 55 -1.66 -5.25 -6.18
CA ARG A 55 -1.34 -6.68 -6.21
C ARG A 55 0.15 -6.92 -5.92
N PHE A 56 1.01 -6.04 -6.41
CA PHE A 56 2.46 -6.11 -6.21
C PHE A 56 2.90 -5.59 -4.84
N SER A 57 2.02 -4.90 -4.10
CA SER A 57 2.30 -4.45 -2.73
C SER A 57 2.19 -5.57 -1.69
N ARG A 58 1.62 -6.72 -2.08
CA ARG A 58 1.28 -7.85 -1.21
C ARG A 58 2.45 -8.37 -0.39
N GLY A 59 2.29 -8.33 0.92
CA GLY A 59 3.31 -8.71 1.90
C GLY A 59 4.50 -7.75 2.00
N SER A 60 4.49 -6.61 1.33
CA SER A 60 5.49 -5.57 1.55
C SER A 60 5.21 -4.82 2.87
N ARG A 61 6.19 -4.03 3.33
CA ARG A 61 6.01 -3.12 4.48
C ARG A 61 4.87 -2.11 4.27
N LYS A 62 4.51 -1.84 3.01
CA LYS A 62 3.49 -0.87 2.61
C LYS A 62 2.29 -1.55 1.95
N ASP A 63 2.04 -2.83 2.28
CA ASP A 63 0.92 -3.57 1.69
C ASP A 63 -0.40 -2.82 1.90
N PHE A 64 -1.05 -2.52 0.78
CA PHE A 64 -2.31 -1.79 0.71
C PHE A 64 -3.37 -2.54 -0.10
N ASN A 65 -3.07 -3.79 -0.51
CA ASN A 65 -4.01 -4.61 -1.28
C ASN A 65 -5.34 -4.79 -0.54
N MET A 66 -5.31 -4.81 0.79
CA MET A 66 -6.52 -4.98 1.61
C MET A 66 -7.45 -3.78 1.53
N ILE A 67 -6.92 -2.58 1.30
CA ILE A 67 -7.74 -1.38 1.10
C ILE A 67 -8.57 -1.55 -0.18
N LYS A 68 -7.98 -2.09 -1.24
CA LYS A 68 -8.69 -2.40 -2.49
C LYS A 68 -9.78 -3.45 -2.27
N VAL A 69 -9.46 -4.54 -1.56
CA VAL A 69 -10.43 -5.61 -1.27
C VAL A 69 -11.64 -5.05 -0.51
N ALA A 70 -11.40 -4.26 0.55
CA ALA A 70 -12.46 -3.61 1.30
C ALA A 70 -13.25 -2.59 0.45
N ALA A 71 -12.58 -1.81 -0.39
CA ALA A 71 -13.23 -0.85 -1.28
C ALA A 71 -14.23 -1.54 -2.22
N HIS A 72 -13.82 -2.62 -2.90
CA HIS A 72 -14.72 -3.36 -3.78
C HIS A 72 -15.85 -4.07 -3.03
N ALA A 73 -15.60 -4.56 -1.81
CA ALA A 73 -16.65 -5.12 -0.96
C ALA A 73 -17.74 -4.09 -0.61
N GLU A 74 -17.38 -2.80 -0.57
CA GLU A 74 -18.29 -1.66 -0.38
C GLU A 74 -18.81 -1.05 -1.70
N GLY A 75 -18.45 -1.59 -2.86
CA GLY A 75 -18.82 -1.04 -4.16
C GLY A 75 -18.10 0.26 -4.53
N LYS A 76 -16.95 0.55 -3.90
CA LYS A 76 -16.12 1.75 -4.09
C LYS A 76 -14.83 1.42 -4.82
N THR A 77 -14.22 2.44 -5.42
CA THR A 77 -12.85 2.35 -5.94
C THR A 77 -11.81 2.48 -4.82
N LEU A 78 -10.59 2.01 -5.08
CA LEU A 78 -9.48 2.16 -4.13
C LEU A 78 -9.26 3.63 -3.71
N HIS A 79 -9.30 4.56 -4.66
CA HIS A 79 -9.15 5.98 -4.39
C HIS A 79 -10.30 6.54 -3.54
N GLN A 80 -11.55 6.14 -3.79
CA GLN A 80 -12.68 6.56 -2.95
C GLN A 80 -12.48 6.09 -1.51
N LYS A 81 -12.08 4.82 -1.31
CA LYS A 81 -11.82 4.30 0.03
C LYS A 81 -10.65 4.99 0.72
N LEU A 82 -9.59 5.31 -0.03
CA LEU A 82 -8.45 6.07 0.52
C LEU A 82 -8.81 7.52 0.86
N ALA A 83 -9.75 8.13 0.14
CA ALA A 83 -10.21 9.49 0.42
C ALA A 83 -10.92 9.59 1.78
N GLU A 84 -11.60 8.52 2.23
CA GLU A 84 -12.27 8.46 3.54
C GLU A 84 -11.30 8.62 4.71
N PHE A 85 -10.04 8.18 4.56
CA PHE A 85 -9.01 8.35 5.59
C PHE A 85 -8.43 9.78 5.62
N GLY A 86 -8.84 10.65 4.70
CA GLY A 86 -8.46 12.05 4.65
C GLY A 86 -6.95 12.29 4.68
N THR A 87 -6.54 13.33 5.41
CA THR A 87 -5.14 13.68 5.59
C THR A 87 -4.40 12.75 6.54
N GLU A 88 -5.10 12.01 7.40
CA GLU A 88 -4.47 11.05 8.30
C GLU A 88 -3.95 9.85 7.53
N GLY A 89 -4.74 9.31 6.60
CA GLY A 89 -4.40 8.10 5.88
C GLY A 89 -4.31 6.88 6.80
N ILE A 90 -3.71 5.81 6.29
CA ILE A 90 -3.57 4.55 7.03
C ILE A 90 -2.13 4.02 6.97
N GLN A 91 -1.63 3.48 8.07
CA GLN A 91 -0.25 2.98 8.14
C GLN A 91 -0.17 1.51 7.71
N GLY A 92 0.70 1.22 6.75
CA GLY A 92 0.92 -0.13 6.23
C GLY A 92 1.82 -1.01 7.12
N PRO A 93 1.72 -2.35 6.98
CA PRO A 93 0.75 -3.07 6.16
C PRO A 93 -0.66 -3.01 6.73
N VAL A 94 -1.66 -2.97 5.84
CA VAL A 94 -3.07 -2.89 6.19
C VAL A 94 -3.71 -4.27 6.14
N PHE A 95 -4.45 -4.62 7.19
CA PHE A 95 -5.25 -5.83 7.28
C PHE A 95 -6.72 -5.51 7.13
N TYR A 96 -7.46 -6.45 6.56
CA TYR A 96 -8.92 -6.39 6.51
C TYR A 96 -9.51 -7.51 7.37
N ASN A 97 -10.27 -7.14 8.38
CA ASN A 97 -11.02 -8.09 9.19
C ASN A 97 -12.36 -8.37 8.49
N TYR A 98 -12.56 -9.61 8.03
CA TYR A 98 -13.75 -10.00 7.27
C TYR A 98 -15.01 -10.08 8.13
N ASP A 99 -14.88 -10.34 9.43
CA ASP A 99 -16.00 -10.43 10.37
C ASP A 99 -16.53 -9.03 10.70
N THR A 100 -15.64 -8.10 11.06
CA THR A 100 -16.00 -6.73 11.43
C THR A 100 -16.09 -5.78 10.24
N LYS A 101 -15.61 -6.20 9.07
CA LYS A 101 -15.48 -5.41 7.83
C LYS A 101 -14.65 -4.13 7.99
N LYS A 102 -13.70 -4.12 8.93
CA LYS A 102 -12.84 -2.96 9.22
C LYS A 102 -11.45 -3.12 8.59
N LEU A 103 -10.84 -1.98 8.26
CA LEU A 103 -9.44 -1.90 7.85
C LEU A 103 -8.58 -1.48 9.05
N ILE A 104 -7.57 -2.28 9.36
CA ILE A 104 -6.68 -2.05 10.50
C ILE A 104 -5.26 -1.87 9.98
N GLY A 105 -4.70 -0.67 10.21
CA GLY A 105 -3.30 -0.37 9.93
C GLY A 105 -2.34 -0.97 10.96
N THR A 106 -1.05 -0.92 10.67
CA THR A 106 -0.01 -1.48 11.56
C THR A 106 0.98 -0.41 11.98
N LYS A 107 0.90 0.01 13.26
CA LYS A 107 1.76 1.05 13.84
C LYS A 107 3.21 0.58 13.97
N ARG A 108 3.43 -0.60 14.56
CA ARG A 108 4.76 -1.21 14.76
C ARG A 108 4.94 -2.41 13.84
N LEU A 109 6.03 -2.43 13.08
CA LEU A 109 6.28 -3.46 12.05
C LEU A 109 6.95 -4.73 12.60
N HIS A 110 7.33 -4.74 13.87
CA HIS A 110 7.94 -5.87 14.58
C HIS A 110 7.40 -5.82 16.00
N ASP A 111 6.25 -6.44 16.22
CA ASP A 111 5.63 -6.47 17.54
C ASP A 111 5.62 -7.90 18.06
N THR A 112 6.59 -8.20 18.93
CA THR A 112 6.71 -9.50 19.60
C THR A 112 5.67 -9.66 20.71
N GLU A 113 5.07 -8.57 21.16
CA GLU A 113 4.10 -8.51 22.25
C GLU A 113 2.68 -8.26 21.73
N MET A 114 2.45 -8.47 20.43
CA MET A 114 1.14 -8.28 19.82
C MET A 114 0.10 -9.07 20.62
N SER A 115 -0.86 -8.36 21.19
CA SER A 115 -1.86 -8.98 22.06
C SER A 115 -2.79 -9.86 21.23
N TRP A 116 -3.44 -10.81 21.90
CA TRP A 116 -4.45 -11.64 21.24
C TRP A 116 -5.60 -10.78 20.70
N ASP A 117 -5.96 -9.71 21.42
CA ASP A 117 -6.97 -8.73 20.99
C ASP A 117 -6.55 -8.00 19.71
N ASP A 118 -5.27 -7.61 19.56
CA ASP A 118 -4.77 -6.99 18.32
C ASP A 118 -4.85 -7.93 17.10
N LEU A 119 -4.68 -9.24 17.33
CA LEU A 119 -4.81 -10.26 16.29
C LEU A 119 -6.27 -10.45 15.89
N VAL A 120 -7.19 -10.49 16.86
CA VAL A 120 -8.64 -10.54 16.62
C VAL A 120 -9.10 -9.31 15.85
N ASP A 121 -8.67 -8.12 16.26
CA ASP A 121 -9.01 -6.88 15.58
C ASP A 121 -8.55 -6.91 14.12
N LYS A 122 -7.37 -7.46 13.83
CA LYS A 122 -6.85 -7.64 12.48
C LYS A 122 -7.48 -8.79 11.69
N GLY A 123 -8.34 -9.60 12.31
CA GLY A 123 -8.91 -10.80 11.69
C GLY A 123 -7.87 -11.89 11.44
N LEU A 124 -6.89 -12.01 12.34
CA LEU A 124 -5.74 -12.92 12.25
C LEU A 124 -5.72 -13.98 13.36
N GLN A 125 -6.77 -14.08 14.17
CA GLN A 125 -6.84 -14.99 15.32
C GLN A 125 -6.62 -16.47 14.96
N ASP A 126 -7.12 -16.88 13.78
CA ASP A 126 -6.97 -18.24 13.24
C ASP A 126 -5.91 -18.30 12.12
N GLY A 127 -5.08 -17.26 12.00
CA GLY A 127 -4.12 -17.07 10.91
C GLY A 127 -4.63 -16.16 9.79
N PRO A 128 -3.88 -16.02 8.67
CA PRO A 128 -4.23 -15.11 7.59
C PRO A 128 -5.52 -15.52 6.88
N GLN A 129 -6.56 -14.70 7.02
CA GLN A 129 -7.84 -14.93 6.34
C GLN A 129 -7.91 -14.23 4.97
N GLY A 130 -8.54 -14.90 3.99
CA GLY A 130 -8.77 -14.37 2.65
C GLY A 130 -7.48 -13.94 1.94
N ALA A 131 -7.43 -12.68 1.51
CA ALA A 131 -6.26 -12.13 0.82
C ALA A 131 -5.22 -11.48 1.76
N ASN A 132 -5.45 -11.48 3.08
CA ASN A 132 -4.47 -10.97 4.07
C ASN A 132 -3.17 -11.76 3.98
N ILE A 133 -2.03 -11.07 4.14
CA ILE A 133 -0.70 -11.70 4.18
C ILE A 133 -0.01 -11.32 5.48
N MET A 134 0.23 -12.32 6.32
CA MET A 134 1.07 -12.18 7.50
C MET A 134 2.47 -12.72 7.19
N ARG A 135 3.48 -11.84 7.17
CA ARG A 135 4.88 -12.27 7.06
C ARG A 135 5.49 -12.42 8.45
N LYS A 136 6.47 -13.34 8.56
CA LYS A 136 7.29 -13.55 9.76
C LYS A 136 7.90 -12.28 10.34
N GLN A 137 8.25 -11.33 9.46
CA GLN A 137 8.79 -10.03 9.86
C GLN A 137 7.85 -9.24 10.77
N LEU A 138 6.53 -9.48 10.76
CA LEU A 138 5.60 -8.73 11.64
C LEU A 138 5.75 -9.06 13.11
N THR A 139 6.12 -10.29 13.43
CA THR A 139 6.18 -10.81 14.80
C THR A 139 7.61 -11.14 15.23
N GLN A 140 8.55 -11.22 14.30
CA GLN A 140 9.92 -11.64 14.59
C GLN A 140 10.94 -10.76 13.86
N PHE A 141 12.06 -10.51 14.54
CA PHE A 141 13.24 -9.93 13.90
C PHE A 141 13.92 -11.01 13.06
N ASN A 142 14.31 -10.67 11.83
CA ASN A 142 15.17 -11.57 11.07
C ASN A 142 16.60 -11.49 11.65
N SER A 143 17.35 -12.58 11.58
CA SER A 143 18.75 -12.66 12.04
C SER A 143 19.70 -11.66 11.34
N GLN A 144 19.28 -11.02 10.26
CA GLN A 144 20.01 -9.96 9.56
C GLN A 144 19.60 -8.53 9.94
N THR A 145 18.54 -8.33 10.74
CA THR A 145 17.97 -7.00 11.02
C THR A 145 18.79 -6.18 12.03
N GLY A 146 19.86 -6.75 12.59
CA GLY A 146 20.85 -6.04 13.41
C GLY A 146 21.90 -5.26 12.62
N LYS A 147 21.94 -5.35 11.28
CA LYS A 147 22.71 -4.40 10.49
C LYS A 147 21.88 -3.13 10.35
N VAL A 148 22.27 -2.11 11.11
CA VAL A 148 21.85 -0.72 10.91
C VAL A 148 21.85 -0.46 9.40
N ASN A 149 20.69 -0.22 8.80
CA ASN A 149 20.58 0.32 7.45
C ASN A 149 21.08 1.76 7.48
N LEU A 150 22.39 1.94 7.67
CA LEU A 150 23.10 3.15 7.29
C LEU A 150 22.94 3.22 5.77
N GLN A 151 22.00 4.03 5.32
CA GLN A 151 22.00 4.48 3.94
C GLN A 151 23.37 5.12 3.71
N LYS A 152 24.28 4.42 3.03
CA LYS A 152 25.49 5.03 2.49
C LYS A 152 25.04 6.02 1.43
N THR A 153 24.87 7.27 1.81
CA THR A 153 24.91 8.38 0.86
C THR A 153 26.31 8.44 0.26
N SER A 154 26.39 8.47 -1.06
CA SER A 154 27.65 8.55 -1.83
C SER A 154 28.18 9.99 -1.89
N LEU A 155 28.29 10.67 -0.75
CA LEU A 155 28.83 12.02 -0.66
C LEU A 155 29.94 12.04 0.39
N GLY A 156 31.18 12.10 -0.09
CA GLY A 156 32.34 12.51 0.69
C GLY A 156 33.38 11.43 0.94
N SER A 157 34.18 11.12 -0.08
CA SER A 157 35.60 10.83 0.10
C SER A 157 36.32 12.09 0.59
N VAL A 158 36.86 12.06 1.81
CA VAL A 158 38.24 12.45 2.23
C VAL A 158 38.51 11.74 3.55
#